data_AF-A0A126QWZ1-F1
#
_entry.id   AF-A0A126QWZ1-F1
#
_cell.length_a   1.000
_cell.length_b   1.000
_cell.length_c   1.000
_cell.angle_alpha   90.00
_cell.angle_beta   90.00
_cell.angle_gamma   90.00
#
_symmetry.space_group_name_H-M   'P 1'
#
loop_
_entity.id
_entity.type
_entity.pdbx_description
1 polymer ?
#
loop_
_entity_poly.entity_id
_entity_poly.type
_entity_poly.pdbx_seq_one_letter_code
_entity_poly.pdbx_strand_id
1 'polypeptide(L)'
;MKFSIARLCGGKALMAVSVDIMDIDMEAAAKRIEEEGLPIQTKDDQMIVYQWNGMETTLYRPGKVMFYPLEDKAECIRFATEILEKYQ
;
A
#
# COMPACT_ATOMS: atom_id res chain seq x y z
N MET A 1 -1.73 3.54 13.80
CA MET A 1 -1.59 2.08 13.52
C MET A 1 -0.20 1.61 13.89
N LYS A 2 0.00 0.34 14.25
CA LYS A 2 1.32 -0.26 14.46
C LYS A 2 1.69 -1.13 13.26
N PHE A 3 2.95 -1.10 12.85
CA PHE A 3 3.43 -1.85 11.69
C PHE A 3 4.63 -2.74 12.01
N SER A 4 4.68 -3.90 11.37
CA SER A 4 5.92 -4.63 11.11
C SER A 4 6.42 -4.27 9.72
N ILE A 5 7.75 -4.22 9.53
CA ILE A 5 8.36 -3.86 8.24
C ILE A 5 9.15 -5.04 7.69
N ALA A 6 8.84 -5.43 6.46
CA ALA A 6 9.59 -6.43 5.70
C ALA A 6 10.40 -5.76 4.58
N ARG A 7 11.62 -6.25 4.37
CA ARG A 7 12.47 -5.88 3.22
C ARG A 7 12.30 -6.91 2.13
N LEU A 8 12.12 -6.44 0.90
CA LEU A 8 11.94 -7.24 -0.29
C LEU A 8 12.97 -6.82 -1.34
N CYS A 9 13.18 -7.66 -2.37
CA CYS A 9 14.04 -7.34 -3.52
C CYS A 9 15.46 -6.84 -3.14
N GLY A 10 16.10 -7.50 -2.16
CA GLY A 10 17.44 -7.11 -1.69
C GLY A 10 17.49 -5.78 -0.92
N GLY A 11 16.34 -5.26 -0.46
CA GLY A 11 16.24 -4.02 0.31
C GLY A 11 15.65 -2.85 -0.47
N LYS A 12 15.47 -2.97 -1.79
CA LYS A 12 14.95 -1.92 -2.67
C LYS A 12 13.44 -1.72 -2.60
N ALA A 13 12.73 -2.63 -1.95
CA ALA A 13 11.31 -2.54 -1.67
C ALA A 13 11.06 -2.74 -0.19
N LEU A 14 10.13 -1.98 0.36
CA LEU A 14 9.65 -2.14 1.73
C LEU A 14 8.16 -2.42 1.75
N MET A 15 7.76 -3.26 2.69
CA MET A 15 6.35 -3.55 2.98
C MET A 15 6.06 -3.26 4.45
N ALA A 16 5.04 -2.43 4.68
CA ALA A 16 4.42 -2.25 5.97
C ALA A 16 3.26 -3.23 6.14
N VAL A 17 3.27 -3.97 7.23
CA VAL A 17 2.23 -4.93 7.60
C VAL A 17 1.57 -4.40 8.86
N SER A 18 0.29 -3.99 8.76
CA SER A 18 -0.49 -3.63 9.94
C SER A 18 -0.51 -4.80 10.93
N VAL A 19 -0.30 -4.52 12.21
CA VAL A 19 -0.43 -5.52 13.29
C VAL A 19 -1.89 -5.94 13.45
N ASP A 20 -2.81 -5.00 13.22
CA ASP A 20 -4.24 -5.25 13.23
C ASP A 20 -4.67 -5.76 11.84
N ILE A 21 -5.32 -6.93 11.79
CA ILE A 21 -5.87 -7.47 10.54
C ILE A 21 -7.03 -6.58 10.10
N MET A 22 -6.97 -6.13 8.86
CA MET A 22 -8.01 -5.33 8.23
C MET A 22 -8.79 -6.17 7.22
N ASP A 23 -9.94 -5.68 6.80
CA ASP A 23 -10.72 -6.24 5.70
C ASP A 23 -11.15 -5.09 4.77
N ILE A 24 -10.18 -4.54 4.05
CA ILE A 24 -10.39 -3.35 3.23
C ILE A 24 -11.27 -3.71 2.02
N ASP A 25 -12.26 -2.87 1.71
CA ASP A 25 -13.07 -2.99 0.50
C ASP A 25 -12.23 -2.59 -0.73
N MET A 26 -11.77 -3.58 -1.49
CA MET A 26 -10.93 -3.36 -2.67
C MET A 26 -11.64 -2.65 -3.81
N GLU A 27 -12.96 -2.82 -3.96
CA GLU A 27 -13.71 -2.10 -5.00
C GLU A 27 -13.82 -0.62 -4.66
N ALA A 28 -14.17 -0.30 -3.41
CA ALA A 28 -14.25 1.06 -2.94
C ALA A 28 -12.87 1.76 -2.95
N ALA A 29 -11.82 1.07 -2.52
CA ALA A 29 -10.46 1.58 -2.55
C ALA A 29 -9.98 1.86 -3.99
N ALA A 30 -10.19 0.91 -4.92
CA ALA A 30 -9.81 1.09 -6.31
C ALA A 30 -10.54 2.28 -6.96
N LYS A 31 -11.84 2.45 -6.67
CA LYS A 31 -12.61 3.59 -7.17
C LYS A 31 -12.05 4.92 -6.67
N ARG A 32 -11.71 5.04 -5.39
CA ARG A 32 -11.09 6.26 -4.82
C ARG A 32 -9.73 6.55 -5.48
N ILE A 33 -8.90 5.52 -5.68
CA ILE A 33 -7.60 5.64 -6.36
C ILE A 33 -7.79 6.16 -7.80
N GLU A 34 -8.77 5.63 -8.54
CA GLU A 34 -9.10 6.08 -9.89
C GLU A 34 -9.63 7.54 -9.90
N GLU A 35 -10.47 7.92 -8.93
CA GLU A 35 -10.99 9.29 -8.77
C GLU A 35 -9.89 10.31 -8.48
N GLU A 36 -8.79 9.88 -7.86
CA GLU A 36 -7.59 10.70 -7.65
C GLU A 36 -6.68 10.80 -8.88
N GLY A 37 -7.04 10.11 -9.97
CA GLY A 37 -6.24 10.08 -11.20
C GLY A 37 -4.96 9.25 -11.07
N LEU A 38 -4.86 8.38 -10.07
CA LEU A 38 -3.70 7.52 -9.88
C LEU A 38 -3.79 6.29 -10.82
N PRO A 39 -2.78 6.04 -11.66
CA PRO A 39 -2.82 4.90 -12.58
C PRO A 39 -2.83 3.56 -11.85
N ILE A 40 -3.92 2.80 -11.98
CA ILE A 40 -4.00 1.40 -11.54
C ILE A 40 -3.41 0.49 -12.62
N GLN A 41 -2.49 -0.38 -12.22
CA GLN A 41 -1.88 -1.39 -13.08
C GLN A 41 -2.57 -2.75 -12.95
N THR A 42 -3.01 -3.10 -11.74
CA THR A 42 -3.67 -4.36 -11.43
C THR A 42 -4.64 -4.15 -10.27
N LYS A 43 -5.82 -4.76 -10.35
CA LYS A 43 -6.78 -4.83 -9.24
C LYS A 43 -7.47 -6.19 -9.22
N ASP A 44 -7.56 -6.78 -8.04
CA ASP A 44 -8.31 -8.00 -7.76
C ASP A 44 -8.89 -7.96 -6.34
N ASP A 45 -9.53 -9.04 -5.90
CA ASP A 45 -10.19 -9.13 -4.59
C ASP A 45 -9.22 -9.10 -3.40
N GLN A 46 -7.92 -9.20 -3.62
CA GLN A 46 -6.87 -9.31 -2.60
C GLN A 46 -5.91 -8.12 -2.61
N MET A 47 -5.67 -7.48 -3.75
CA MET A 47 -4.73 -6.38 -3.87
C MET A 47 -5.03 -5.40 -5.01
N ILE A 48 -4.51 -4.18 -4.87
CA ILE A 48 -4.49 -3.15 -5.90
C ILE A 48 -3.04 -2.68 -6.07
N VAL A 49 -2.53 -2.75 -7.30
CA VAL A 49 -1.21 -2.22 -7.70
C VAL A 49 -1.44 -0.94 -8.49
N TYR A 50 -0.84 0.16 -8.05
CA TYR A 50 -1.01 1.48 -8.65
C TYR A 50 0.24 2.33 -8.52
N GLN A 51 0.32 3.40 -9.30
CA GLN A 51 1.41 4.37 -9.22
C GLN A 51 1.07 5.48 -8.24
N TRP A 52 1.92 5.72 -7.26
CA TRP A 52 1.74 6.75 -6.25
C TRP A 52 3.08 7.36 -5.86
N ASN A 53 3.17 8.71 -5.91
CA ASN A 53 4.38 9.46 -5.56
C ASN A 53 5.66 8.96 -6.28
N GLY A 54 5.54 8.58 -7.55
CA GLY A 54 6.65 8.05 -8.36
C GLY A 54 7.08 6.61 -8.00
N MET A 55 6.33 5.91 -7.16
CA MET A 55 6.57 4.52 -6.77
C MET A 55 5.42 3.62 -7.24
N GLU A 56 5.75 2.38 -7.56
CA GLU A 56 4.77 1.32 -7.56
C GLU A 56 4.36 1.00 -6.12
N THR A 57 3.06 1.08 -5.86
CA THR A 57 2.46 0.83 -4.57
C THR A 57 1.47 -0.32 -4.68
N THR A 58 1.52 -1.25 -3.75
CA THR A 58 0.55 -2.34 -3.66
C THR A 58 -0.18 -2.27 -2.33
N LEU A 59 -1.49 -2.04 -2.38
CA LEU A 59 -2.39 -2.13 -1.23
C LEU A 59 -2.99 -3.54 -1.18
N TYR A 60 -2.84 -4.24 -0.07
CA TYR A 60 -3.44 -5.54 0.16
C TYR A 60 -4.63 -5.42 1.10
N ARG A 61 -5.69 -6.17 0.82
CA ARG A 61 -6.90 -6.29 1.65
C ARG A 61 -6.66 -6.42 3.16
N PRO A 62 -5.71 -7.24 3.66
CA PRO A 62 -5.42 -7.33 5.09
C PRO A 62 -4.67 -6.13 5.71
N GLY A 63 -4.57 -4.99 5.02
CA GLY A 63 -3.89 -3.80 5.55
C GLY A 63 -2.36 -3.86 5.42
N LYS A 64 -1.85 -4.53 4.39
CA LYS A 64 -0.42 -4.47 4.03
C LYS A 64 -0.25 -3.48 2.90
N VAL A 65 0.86 -2.73 2.94
CA VAL A 65 1.21 -1.82 1.85
C VAL A 65 2.67 -2.04 1.48
N MET A 66 2.93 -2.31 0.20
CA MET A 66 4.27 -2.44 -0.36
C MET A 66 4.60 -1.25 -1.23
N PHE A 67 5.86 -0.81 -1.20
CA PHE A 67 6.38 0.28 -2.02
C PHE A 67 7.64 -0.17 -2.76
N TYR A 68 7.73 0.17 -4.04
CA TYR A 68 8.93 -0.02 -4.85
C TYR A 68 9.12 1.15 -5.84
N PRO A 69 10.30 1.77 -5.89
CA PRO A 69 11.42 1.60 -4.97
C PRO A 69 11.19 2.32 -3.64
N LEU A 70 11.59 1.71 -2.51
CA LEU A 70 11.66 2.37 -1.20
C LEU A 70 12.64 1.63 -0.29
N GLU A 71 13.50 2.37 0.41
CA GLU A 71 14.53 1.81 1.30
C GLU A 71 14.45 2.36 2.74
N ASP A 72 13.83 3.53 2.93
CA ASP A 72 13.66 4.16 4.25
C ASP A 72 12.44 3.61 5.00
N LYS A 73 12.69 3.11 6.22
CA LYS A 73 11.66 2.48 7.05
C LYS A 73 10.67 3.49 7.65
N ALA A 74 11.12 4.69 8.01
CA ALA A 74 10.27 5.69 8.60
C ALA A 74 9.29 6.24 7.54
N GLU A 75 9.76 6.43 6.31
CA GLU A 75 8.92 6.78 5.17
C GLU A 75 7.91 5.67 4.88
N CYS A 76 8.33 4.41 4.88
CA CYS A 76 7.42 3.27 4.67
C CYS A 76 6.25 3.27 5.67
N ILE A 77 6.51 3.51 6.96
CA ILE A 77 5.48 3.60 8.00
C ILE A 77 4.55 4.79 7.76
N ARG A 78 5.13 5.96 7.45
CA ARG A 78 4.35 7.18 7.21
C ARG A 78 3.42 7.02 6.02
N PHE A 79 3.94 6.51 4.89
CA PHE A 79 3.17 6.28 3.67
C PHE A 79 2.08 5.22 3.86
N ALA A 80 2.40 4.12 4.54
CA ALA A 80 1.39 3.09 4.82
C ALA A 80 0.27 3.62 5.71
N THR A 81 0.58 4.46 6.70
CA THR A 81 -0.44 5.11 7.53
C THR A 81 -1.35 5.99 6.68
N GLU A 82 -0.77 6.86 5.85
CA GLU A 82 -1.52 7.76 4.97
C GLU A 82 -2.47 7.00 4.02
N ILE A 83 -1.97 5.95 3.37
CA ILE A 83 -2.75 5.12 2.44
C ILE A 83 -3.88 4.39 3.17
N LEU A 84 -3.59 3.77 4.32
CA LEU A 84 -4.58 3.00 5.05
C LEU A 84 -5.63 3.89 5.70
N GLU A 85 -5.29 5.07 6.18
CA GLU A 85 -6.29 6.04 6.68
C GLU A 85 -7.23 6.53 5.57
N LYS A 86 -6.76 6.55 4.33
CA LYS A 86 -7.52 7.05 3.18
C LYS A 86 -8.43 6.01 2.54
N TYR A 87 -7.98 4.76 2.49
CA TYR A 87 -8.65 3.70 1.72
C TYR A 87 -9.26 2.58 2.54
N GLN A 88 -9.06 2.55 3.88
CA GLN A 88 -9.84 1.68 4.76
C GLN A 88 -11.32 2.07 4.83
#